data_AF-A0A3D0IIQ9-F1
#
_entry.id   AF-A0A3D0IIQ9-F1
#
_cell.length_a   1.000
_cell.length_b   1.000
_cell.length_c   1.000
_cell.angle_alpha   90.00
_cell.angle_beta   90.00
_cell.angle_gamma   90.00
#
_symmetry.space_group_name_H-M   'P 1'
#
loop_
_entity.id
_entity.type
_entity.pdbx_description
1 polymer ?
#
loop_
_entity_poly.entity_id
_entity_poly.type
_entity_poly.pdbx_seq_one_letter_code
_entity_poly.pdbx_strand_id
1 'polypeptide(L)' 'EKQWKITEEDWRNREKWDVYEDAINEMIQKTSTKFAPWHVLESVDKKYARIKALEIVIKELEKKLK' A
#
# COMPACT_ATOMS: atom_id res chain seq x y z
N GLU A 1 19.11 -4.90 16.04
CA GLU A 1 18.21 -3.75 16.30
C GLU A 1 16.74 -3.93 15.88
N LYS A 2 16.38 -4.63 14.79
CA LYS A 2 14.96 -4.74 14.32
C LYS A 2 14.34 -6.15 14.39
N GLN A 3 15.01 -7.12 15.01
CA GLN A 3 14.56 -8.51 15.06
C GLN A 3 13.20 -8.69 15.74
N TRP A 4 12.85 -7.83 16.69
CA TRP A 4 11.56 -7.84 17.37
C TRP A 4 10.34 -7.66 16.44
N LYS A 5 10.55 -7.21 15.20
CA LYS A 5 9.49 -7.05 14.20
C LYS A 5 9.19 -8.33 13.42
N ILE A 6 10.06 -9.34 13.51
CA ILE A 6 9.94 -10.59 12.78
C ILE A 6 9.33 -11.63 13.71
N THR A 7 8.30 -12.29 13.22
CA THR A 7 7.51 -13.29 13.94
C THR A 7 7.36 -14.53 13.06
N GLU A 8 6.85 -15.64 13.63
CA GLU A 8 6.53 -16.85 12.85
C GLU A 8 5.49 -16.58 11.75
N GLU A 9 4.63 -15.59 11.97
CA GLU A 9 3.60 -15.14 11.05
C GLU A 9 4.18 -14.63 9.73
N ASP A 10 5.33 -13.94 9.76
CA ASP A 10 5.97 -13.40 8.55
C ASP A 10 6.37 -14.51 7.57
N TRP A 11 6.81 -15.66 8.09
CA TRP A 11 7.17 -16.82 7.28
C TRP A 11 5.94 -17.47 6.66
N ARG A 12 4.90 -17.71 7.47
CA ARG A 12 3.62 -18.23 6.99
C ARG A 12 2.98 -17.33 5.92
N ASN A 13 3.07 -16.02 6.11
CA ASN A 13 2.52 -15.07 5.14
C ASN A 13 3.33 -15.05 3.85
N ARG A 14 4.65 -15.21 3.94
CA ARG A 14 5.53 -15.29 2.77
C ARG A 14 5.26 -16.53 1.91
N GLU A 15 4.96 -17.67 2.53
CA GLU A 15 4.55 -18.89 1.81
C GLU A 15 3.24 -18.73 1.04
N LYS A 16 2.40 -17.78 1.43
CA LYS A 16 1.09 -17.49 0.81
C LYS A 16 1.14 -16.32 -0.17
N TRP A 17 2.31 -15.97 -0.69
CA TRP A 17 2.52 -14.82 -1.57
C TRP A 17 1.48 -14.74 -2.70
N ASP A 18 1.31 -15.84 -3.45
CA ASP A 18 0.43 -15.88 -4.61
C ASP A 18 -1.04 -15.61 -4.22
N VAL A 19 -1.48 -16.15 -3.07
CA VAL A 19 -2.84 -15.92 -2.55
C VAL A 19 -3.05 -14.46 -2.12
N TYR A 20 -2.02 -13.84 -1.54
CA TYR A 20 -2.08 -12.41 -1.19
C TYR A 20 -2.12 -11.51 -2.42
N GLU A 21 -1.35 -11.84 -3.46
CA GLU A 21 -1.36 -11.11 -4.73
C GLU A 21 -2.77 -11.11 -5.35
N ASP A 22 -3.38 -12.29 -5.47
CA ASP A 22 -4.75 -12.44 -5.99
C ASP A 22 -5.77 -11.66 -5.14
N ALA A 23 -5.70 -11.80 -3.81
CA ALA A 23 -6.61 -11.12 -2.90
C ALA A 23 -6.48 -9.58 -2.95
N ILE A 24 -5.26 -9.06 -3.05
CA ILE A 24 -5.00 -7.61 -3.17
C ILE A 24 -5.50 -7.10 -4.52
N ASN A 25 -5.26 -7.83 -5.62
CA ASN A 25 -5.76 -7.47 -6.94
C ASN A 25 -7.28 -7.41 -6.97
N GLU A 26 -7.95 -8.43 -6.43
CA GLU A 26 -9.41 -8.47 -6.30
C GLU A 26 -9.94 -7.30 -5.45
N MET A 27 -9.32 -7.03 -4.30
CA MET A 27 -9.69 -5.92 -3.42
C MET A 27 -9.61 -4.59 -4.16
N ILE A 28 -8.50 -4.31 -4.86
CA ILE A 28 -8.32 -3.05 -5.59
C ILE A 28 -9.37 -2.92 -6.70
N GLN A 29 -9.59 -3.99 -7.48
CA GLN A 29 -10.58 -4.00 -8.55
C GLN A 29 -12.01 -3.72 -8.04
N LYS A 30 -12.38 -4.29 -6.89
CA LYS A 30 -13.75 -4.17 -6.35
C LYS A 30 -13.98 -2.92 -5.53
N THR A 31 -12.94 -2.36 -4.91
CA THR A 31 -13.11 -1.30 -3.89
C THR A 31 -12.46 0.04 -4.25
N SER A 32 -11.64 0.12 -5.31
CA SER A 32 -11.13 1.41 -5.80
C SER A 32 -12.23 2.13 -6.57
N THR A 33 -12.79 3.18 -5.97
CA THR A 33 -13.91 3.93 -6.56
C THR A 33 -13.50 5.35 -6.92
N LYS A 34 -14.35 6.06 -7.68
CA LYS A 34 -14.09 7.47 -8.06
C LYS A 34 -14.00 8.41 -6.86
N PHE A 35 -14.78 8.17 -5.80
CA PHE A 35 -14.80 9.03 -4.62
C PHE A 35 -13.78 8.59 -3.55
N ALA A 36 -13.38 7.32 -3.55
CA ALA A 36 -12.38 6.73 -2.66
C ALA A 36 -11.44 5.81 -3.47
N PRO A 37 -10.45 6.39 -4.17
CA PRO A 37 -9.50 5.62 -4.97
C PRO A 37 -8.41 4.98 -4.11
N TRP A 38 -7.97 3.78 -4.49
CA TRP A 38 -6.73 3.19 -4.00
C TRP A 38 -5.53 3.66 -4.85
N HIS A 39 -4.39 3.90 -4.20
CA HIS A 39 -3.13 4.25 -4.86
C HIS A 39 -2.06 3.19 -4.59
N VAL A 40 -1.55 2.55 -5.65
CA VAL A 40 -0.44 1.58 -5.57
C VAL A 40 0.89 2.31 -5.66
N LEU A 41 1.82 2.00 -4.75
CA LEU A 41 3.12 2.67 -4.63
C LEU A 41 4.27 1.66 -4.65
N GLU A 42 5.32 1.97 -5.41
CA GLU A 42 6.55 1.19 -5.48
C GLU A 42 7.37 1.42 -4.21
N SER A 43 7.41 0.42 -3.32
CA SER A 43 7.97 0.56 -1.97
C SER A 43 9.35 -0.04 -1.75
N VAL A 44 10.05 -0.45 -2.82
CA VAL A 44 11.41 -0.99 -2.72
C VAL A 44 12.37 0.06 -2.15
N ASP A 45 12.33 1.28 -2.68
CA ASP A 45 12.95 2.45 -2.04
C ASP A 45 11.96 3.08 -1.03
N LYS A 46 12.27 2.90 0.25
CA LYS A 46 11.45 3.40 1.37
C LYS A 46 11.36 4.92 1.43
N LYS A 47 12.42 5.65 1.03
CA LYS A 47 12.41 7.11 1.06
C LYS A 47 11.52 7.64 -0.06
N TYR A 48 11.68 7.11 -1.27
CA TYR A 48 10.85 7.46 -2.42
C TYR A 48 9.36 7.22 -2.12
N ALA A 49 9.00 6.03 -1.64
CA ALA A 49 7.61 5.67 -1.38
C ALA A 49 6.94 6.60 -0.34
N ARG A 50 7.67 7.01 0.70
CA ARG A 50 7.18 7.96 1.71
C ARG A 50 6.90 9.33 1.11
N ILE A 51 7.80 9.83 0.27
CA ILE A 51 7.64 11.14 -0.40
C ILE A 51 6.41 11.08 -1.32
N LYS A 52 6.35 10.07 -2.19
CA LYS A 52 5.24 9.89 -3.14
C LYS A 52 3.88 9.76 -2.43
N ALA A 53 3.81 9.05 -1.30
CA ALA A 53 2.59 8.94 -0.50
C ALA A 53 2.13 10.32 0.02
N LEU A 54 3.05 11.12 0.57
CA LEU A 54 2.73 12.46 1.08
C LEU A 54 2.30 13.41 -0.03
N GLU A 55 2.97 13.38 -1.18
CA GLU A 55 2.61 14.19 -2.35
C GLU A 55 1.18 13.89 -2.84
N ILE A 56 0.78 12.61 -2.89
CA ILE A 56 -0.58 12.22 -3.25
C ILE A 56 -1.61 12.79 -2.27
N VAL A 57 -1.35 12.65 -0.96
CA VAL A 57 -2.25 13.17 0.07
C VAL A 57 -2.39 14.70 -0.04
N ILE A 58 -1.27 15.42 -0.16
CA ILE A 58 -1.28 16.88 -0.31
C ILE A 58 -2.09 17.29 -1.55
N LYS A 59 -1.83 16.65 -2.69
CA LYS A 59 -2.54 16.93 -3.95
C LYS A 59 -4.05 16.73 -3.82
N GLU A 60 -4.50 15.66 -3.18
CA GLU A 60 -5.94 15.41 -3.01
C GLU A 60 -6.58 16.41 -2.04
N LEU A 61 -5.87 16.84 -0.99
CA LEU A 61 -6.35 17.90 -0.09
C LEU A 61 -6.44 19.25 -0.79
N GLU A 62 -5.43 19.64 -1.58
CA GLU A 62 -5.42 20.89 -2.35
C GLU A 62 -6.58 20.97 -3.34
N LYS A 63 -6.94 19.86 -4.01
CA LYS A 63 -8.10 19.79 -4.90
C LYS A 63 -9.44 20.02 -4.19
N LYS A 64 -9.52 19.75 -2.88
CA LYS A 64 -10.73 19.92 -2.07
C LYS A 64 -10.82 21.30 -1.41
N LEU A 65 -9.68 21.95 -1.20
CA LEU A 65 -9.59 23.29 -0.63
C LEU A 65 -9.78 24.40 -1.66
N LYS A 66 -9.51 24.12 -2.94
CA LYS A 66 -9.86 24.98 -4.08
C LYS A 66 -11.32 24.76 -4.48
#